data_AF-A0A1H3F0V7-F1
#
_entry.id   AF-A0A1H3F0V7-F1
#
_cell.length_a   1.000
_cell.length_b   1.000
_cell.length_c   1.000
_cell.angle_alpha   90.00
_cell.angle_beta   90.00
_cell.angle_gamma   90.00
#
_symmetry.space_group_name_H-M   'P 1'
#
loop_
_entity.id
_entity.type
_entity.pdbx_description
1 polymer ?
#
loop_
_entity_poly.entity_id
_entity_poly.type
_entity_poly.pdbx_seq_one_letter_code
_entity_poly.pdbx_strand_id
1 'polypeptide(L)'
;LTPGEQADCTVLPELLAALPEKPGAVVADKAYDTNAVLAAVAGQHAQAVIPPKANRIDQRAYDENLYADRNKVERFFGRLKEARGFATRYEKTATCFLAGAHLLAALDWLR
;
A
#
# COMPACT_ATOMS: atom_id res chain seq x y z
N LEU A 1 9.40 -7.40 -4.29
CA LEU A 1 8.18 -8.24 -4.20
C LEU A 1 8.31 -9.09 -2.96
N THR A 2 7.32 -9.05 -2.07
CA THR A 2 7.31 -9.85 -0.85
C THR A 2 6.95 -11.31 -1.15
N PRO A 3 7.54 -12.29 -0.43
CA PRO A 3 7.03 -13.66 -0.40
C PRO A 3 5.58 -13.69 0.11
N GLY A 4 4.78 -14.66 -0.33
CA GLY A 4 3.34 -14.72 0.00
C GLY A 4 3.01 -14.82 1.50
N GLU A 5 3.95 -15.33 2.31
CA GLU A 5 3.80 -15.52 3.75
C GLU A 5 4.27 -14.32 4.59
N GLN A 6 4.91 -13.32 3.97
CA GLN A 6 5.44 -12.17 4.70
C GLN A 6 4.34 -11.12 4.86
N ALA A 7 4.10 -10.70 6.11
CA ALA A 7 3.19 -9.59 6.38
C ALA A 7 3.73 -8.29 5.77
N ASP A 8 2.97 -7.68 4.87
CA ASP A 8 3.39 -6.47 4.14
C ASP A 8 3.71 -5.28 5.07
N CYS A 9 3.15 -5.26 6.29
CA CYS A 9 3.46 -4.23 7.28
C CYS A 9 4.93 -4.21 7.74
N THR A 10 5.67 -5.30 7.51
CA THR A 10 7.12 -5.37 7.77
C THR A 10 7.94 -4.63 6.72
N VAL A 11 7.40 -4.43 5.52
CA VAL A 11 8.12 -3.87 4.37
C VAL A 11 7.80 -2.39 4.16
N LEU A 12 6.67 -1.91 4.70
CA LEU A 12 6.27 -0.51 4.60
C LEU A 12 7.36 0.48 5.06
N PRO A 13 8.07 0.27 6.20
CA PRO A 13 9.14 1.19 6.61
C PRO A 13 10.24 1.36 5.56
N GLU A 14 10.67 0.26 4.93
CA GLU A 14 11.70 0.28 3.89
C GLU A 14 11.18 0.97 2.61
N LEU A 15 9.95 0.67 2.21
CA LEU A 15 9.32 1.31 1.05
C LEU A 15 9.17 2.81 1.25
N LEU A 16 8.76 3.22 2.45
CA LEU A 16 8.61 4.62 2.80
C LEU A 16 9.97 5.32 2.75
N ALA A 17 11.03 4.70 3.27
CA ALA A 17 12.39 5.25 3.25
C ALA A 17 12.98 5.36 1.83
N ALA A 18 12.52 4.52 0.90
CA ALA A 18 12.96 4.53 -0.50
C ALA A 18 12.23 5.57 -1.38
N LEU A 19 11.23 6.29 -0.85
CA LEU A 19 10.54 7.32 -1.63
C LEU A 19 11.48 8.50 -1.93
N PRO A 20 11.45 9.04 -3.17
CA PRO A 20 12.29 10.18 -3.55
C PRO A 20 11.91 11.46 -2.80
N GLU A 21 10.64 11.58 -2.40
CA GLU A 21 10.10 12.71 -1.65
C GLU A 21 9.34 12.20 -0.42
N LYS A 22 9.42 12.95 0.68
CA LYS A 22 8.70 12.62 1.92
C LYS A 22 7.21 12.92 1.74
N PRO A 23 6.31 11.96 1.97
CA PRO A 23 4.88 12.20 1.83
C PRO A 23 4.35 13.06 2.97
N GLY A 24 3.31 13.87 2.71
CA GLY A 24 2.60 14.60 3.77
C GLY A 24 1.70 13.69 4.62
N ALA A 25 1.21 12.59 4.05
CA ALA A 25 0.38 11.60 4.74
C ALA A 25 0.58 10.20 4.15
N VAL A 26 0.39 9.18 4.98
CA VAL A 26 0.45 7.76 4.61
C VAL A 26 -0.89 7.12 4.93
N VAL A 27 -1.61 6.72 3.87
CA VAL A 27 -2.89 6.01 3.97
C VAL A 27 -2.64 4.53 3.81
N ALA A 28 -3.05 3.71 4.79
CA ALA A 28 -2.89 2.26 4.72
C ALA A 28 -3.99 1.53 5.50
N ASP A 29 -4.11 0.22 5.25
CA ASP A 29 -5.09 -0.62 5.93
C ASP A 29 -4.80 -0.77 7.41
N LYS A 30 -5.86 -1.09 8.17
CA LYS A 30 -5.79 -1.42 9.61
C LYS A 30 -4.73 -2.47 9.95
N ALA A 31 -4.40 -3.39 9.03
CA ALA A 31 -3.34 -4.38 9.22
C ALA A 31 -1.94 -3.75 9.42
N TYR A 32 -1.72 -2.57 8.84
CA TYR A 32 -0.48 -1.79 8.92
C TYR A 32 -0.35 -0.98 10.21
N ASP A 33 -1.36 -0.95 11.07
CA ASP A 33 -1.25 -0.34 12.39
C ASP A 33 -0.33 -1.20 13.29
N THR A 34 0.96 -0.91 13.20
CA THR A 34 2.04 -1.47 14.03
C THR A 34 2.91 -0.32 14.53
N ASN A 35 3.57 -0.49 15.68
CA ASN A 35 4.43 0.56 16.22
C ASN A 35 5.61 0.89 15.28
N ALA A 36 6.14 -0.12 14.58
CA ALA A 36 7.21 0.08 13.61
C ALA A 36 6.76 0.95 12.42
N VAL A 37 5.58 0.68 11.86
CA VAL A 37 5.00 1.48 10.78
C VAL A 37 4.75 2.92 11.24
N LEU A 38 4.10 3.10 12.39
CA LEU A 38 3.81 4.45 12.90
C LEU A 38 5.07 5.24 13.20
N ALA A 39 6.11 4.60 13.75
CA ALA A 39 7.41 5.23 13.97
C ALA A 39 8.08 5.62 12.65
N ALA A 40 8.01 4.78 11.63
CA ALA A 40 8.54 5.10 10.30
C ALA A 40 7.83 6.31 9.67
N VAL A 41 6.49 6.33 9.73
CA VAL A 41 5.66 7.44 9.24
C VAL A 41 5.99 8.74 9.99
N ALA A 42 6.08 8.69 11.31
CA ALA A 42 6.46 9.84 12.14
C ALA A 42 7.89 10.32 11.85
N GLY A 43 8.83 9.41 11.62
CA GLY A 43 10.22 9.73 11.25
C GLY A 43 10.35 10.46 9.91
N GLN A 44 9.33 10.37 9.06
CA GLN A 44 9.24 11.14 7.81
C GLN A 44 8.47 12.45 7.94
N HIS A 45 8.00 12.80 9.14
CA HIS A 45 7.11 13.93 9.38
C HIS A 45 5.78 13.84 8.59
N ALA A 46 5.33 12.61 8.33
CA ALA A 46 4.08 12.35 7.63
C ALA A 46 2.94 12.04 8.62
N GLN A 47 1.70 12.35 8.24
CA GLN A 47 0.51 11.96 9.00
C GLN A 47 0.17 10.47 8.77
N ALA A 48 -0.01 9.70 9.85
CA ALA A 48 -0.46 8.31 9.75
C ALA A 48 -1.99 8.22 9.65
N VAL A 49 -2.50 8.05 8.43
CA VAL A 49 -3.93 7.86 8.14
C VAL A 49 -4.22 6.36 8.07
N ILE A 50 -4.05 5.71 9.22
CA ILE A 50 -4.16 4.26 9.38
C ILE A 50 -5.11 3.98 10.55
N PRO A 51 -6.27 3.34 10.30
CA PRO A 51 -7.20 3.01 11.37
C PRO A 51 -6.52 2.15 12.46
N PRO A 52 -6.72 2.46 13.75
CA PRO A 52 -6.14 1.67 14.83
C PRO A 52 -6.74 0.26 14.85
N LYS A 53 -5.92 -0.75 15.18
CA LYS A 53 -6.39 -2.11 15.43
C LYS A 53 -7.38 -2.14 16.60
N ALA A 54 -8.36 -3.03 16.53
CA ALA A 54 -9.39 -3.13 17.56
C ALA A 54 -8.81 -3.52 18.94
N ASN A 55 -7.69 -4.22 18.96
CA ASN A 55 -6.97 -4.62 20.17
C ASN A 55 -5.92 -3.60 20.63
N ARG A 56 -5.81 -2.43 19.99
CA ARG A 56 -4.86 -1.40 20.39
C ARG A 56 -5.36 -0.72 21.67
N ILE A 57 -4.47 -0.57 22.64
CA ILE A 57 -4.76 0.11 23.92
C ILE A 57 -5.15 1.57 23.67
N ASP A 58 -4.38 2.24 22.81
CA ASP A 58 -4.62 3.61 22.41
C ASP A 58 -5.31 3.68 21.04
N GLN A 59 -6.59 4.07 21.05
CA GLN A 59 -7.41 4.27 19.84
C GLN A 59 -7.13 5.66 19.27
N ARG A 60 -6.07 5.75 18.48
CA ARG A 60 -5.64 7.00 17.83
C ARG A 60 -6.72 7.52 16.87
N ALA A 61 -6.97 8.82 16.92
CA ALA A 61 -7.74 9.49 15.87
C ALA A 61 -6.97 9.45 14.53
N TYR A 62 -7.71 9.35 13.44
CA TYR A 62 -7.18 9.42 12.07
C TYR A 62 -8.18 10.19 11.20
N ASP A 63 -7.72 10.73 10.08
CA ASP A 63 -8.58 11.44 9.15
C ASP A 63 -9.39 10.43 8.32
N GLU A 64 -10.66 10.26 8.65
CA GLU A 64 -11.57 9.33 7.97
C GLU A 64 -11.85 9.73 6.51
N ASN A 65 -11.87 11.04 6.22
CA ASN A 65 -12.10 11.53 4.86
C ASN A 65 -10.89 11.21 3.97
N LEU A 66 -9.68 11.45 4.49
CA LEU A 66 -8.45 11.08 3.78
C LEU A 66 -8.28 9.56 3.71
N TYR A 67 -8.76 8.80 4.69
CA TYR A 67 -8.78 7.34 4.61
C TYR A 67 -9.72 6.83 3.50
N ALA A 68 -10.84 7.53 3.23
CA ALA A 68 -11.77 7.15 2.17
C ALA A 68 -11.14 7.17 0.76
N ASP A 69 -10.09 7.98 0.57
CA ASP A 69 -9.33 8.05 -0.69
C ASP A 69 -8.61 6.75 -1.04
N ARG A 70 -8.42 5.83 -0.08
CA ARG A 70 -7.90 4.47 -0.34
C ARG A 70 -8.73 3.71 -1.39
N ASN A 71 -10.03 3.98 -1.49
CA ASN A 71 -10.91 3.40 -2.51
C ASN A 71 -10.44 3.71 -3.95
N LYS A 72 -9.77 4.84 -4.18
CA LYS A 72 -9.18 5.18 -5.49
C LYS A 72 -8.12 4.14 -5.88
N VAL A 73 -7.25 3.79 -4.93
CA VAL A 73 -6.18 2.79 -5.10
C VAL A 73 -6.78 1.38 -5.23
N GLU A 74 -7.78 1.03 -4.40
CA GLU A 74 -8.46 -0.26 -4.49
C GLU A 74 -9.14 -0.46 -5.86
N ARG A 75 -9.82 0.57 -6.36
CA ARG A 75 -10.45 0.54 -7.69
C ARG A 75 -9.44 0.40 -8.80
N PHE A 76 -8.30 1.09 -8.71
CA PHE A 76 -7.20 0.92 -9.66
C PHE A 76 -6.71 -0.53 -9.71
N PHE A 77 -6.36 -1.12 -8.56
CA PHE A 77 -5.94 -2.52 -8.53
C PHE A 77 -7.06 -3.49 -8.90
N GLY A 78 -8.32 -3.13 -8.65
CA GLY A 78 -9.50 -3.89 -9.11
C GLY A 78 -9.53 -4.00 -10.63
N ARG A 79 -9.34 -2.88 -11.35
CA ARG A 79 -9.27 -2.87 -12.83
C ARG A 79 -8.07 -3.66 -13.34
N LEU A 80 -6.89 -3.51 -12.73
CA LEU A 80 -5.72 -4.31 -13.09
C LEU A 80 -5.96 -5.82 -12.92
N LYS A 81 -6.75 -6.22 -11.91
CA LYS A 81 -7.10 -7.62 -11.65
C LYS A 81 -8.14 -8.19 -12.63
N GLU A 82 -8.76 -7.39 -13.50
CA GLU A 82 -9.56 -7.90 -14.62
C GLU A 82 -8.67 -8.73 -15.57
N ALA A 83 -7.39 -8.38 -15.68
CA ALA A 83 -6.41 -9.20 -16.36
C ALA A 83 -6.04 -10.41 -15.50
N ARG A 84 -6.62 -11.58 -15.83
CA ARG A 84 -6.44 -12.84 -15.09
C ARG A 84 -4.97 -13.14 -14.77
N GLY A 85 -4.07 -12.98 -15.73
CA GLY A 85 -2.64 -13.27 -15.54
C GLY A 85 -1.97 -12.43 -14.44
N PHE A 86 -2.39 -11.18 -14.28
CA PHE A 86 -1.93 -10.30 -13.20
C PHE A 86 -2.55 -10.68 -11.86
N ALA A 87 -3.88 -10.92 -11.84
CA ALA A 87 -4.60 -11.27 -10.62
C ALA A 87 -4.08 -12.56 -9.96
N THR A 88 -3.76 -13.57 -10.78
CA THR A 88 -3.29 -14.88 -10.30
C THR A 88 -1.77 -14.99 -10.27
N ARG A 89 -1.03 -13.93 -10.64
CA ARG A 89 0.44 -13.91 -10.70
C ARG A 89 1.03 -15.08 -11.50
N TYR A 90 0.57 -15.30 -12.73
CA TYR A 90 1.09 -16.40 -13.57
C TYR A 90 2.55 -16.25 -13.99
N GLU A 91 3.08 -15.04 -13.92
CA GLU A 91 4.46 -14.74 -14.28
C GLU A 91 5.44 -15.45 -13.35
N LYS A 92 6.39 -16.19 -13.93
CA LYS A 92 7.39 -16.98 -13.18
C LYS A 92 8.48 -16.12 -12.55
N THR A 93 8.72 -14.93 -13.09
CA THR A 93 9.79 -14.05 -12.63
C THR A 93 9.22 -12.73 -12.14
N ALA A 94 9.89 -12.13 -11.15
CA ALA A 94 9.57 -10.80 -10.65
C ALA A 94 9.56 -9.74 -11.78
N THR A 95 10.51 -9.85 -12.72
CA THR A 95 10.64 -8.95 -13.85
C THR A 95 9.42 -9.00 -14.78
N CYS A 96 8.97 -10.21 -15.16
CA CYS A 96 7.79 -10.33 -16.02
C CYS A 96 6.52 -9.86 -15.29
N PHE A 97 6.38 -10.15 -13.99
CA PHE A 97 5.26 -9.65 -13.19
C PHE A 97 5.22 -8.12 -13.16
N LEU A 98 6.36 -7.46 -12.90
CA LEU A 98 6.45 -6.00 -12.89
C LEU A 98 6.21 -5.41 -14.28
N ALA A 99 6.73 -6.01 -15.35
CA ALA A 99 6.47 -5.59 -16.71
C ALA A 99 4.96 -5.62 -17.04
N GLY A 100 4.27 -6.70 -16.65
CA GLY A 100 2.82 -6.81 -16.76
C GLY A 100 2.07 -5.75 -15.94
N ALA A 101 2.52 -5.50 -14.70
CA ALA A 101 1.95 -4.45 -13.85
C ALA A 101 2.05 -3.06 -14.50
N HIS A 102 3.22 -2.72 -15.04
CA HIS A 102 3.46 -1.45 -15.73
C HIS A 102 2.63 -1.32 -17.00
N LEU A 103 2.54 -2.39 -17.81
CA LEU A 103 1.74 -2.39 -19.02
C LEU A 103 0.26 -2.17 -18.70
N LEU A 104 -0.29 -2.89 -17.73
CA LEU A 104 -1.70 -2.74 -17.34
C LEU A 104 -1.98 -1.36 -16.73
N ALA A 105 -1.05 -0.82 -15.92
CA ALA A 105 -1.17 0.53 -15.39
C ALA A 105 -1.18 1.59 -16.51
N ALA A 106 -0.32 1.45 -17.52
CA ALA A 106 -0.29 2.36 -18.67
C ALA A 106 -1.57 2.27 -19.51
N LEU A 107 -2.10 1.06 -19.73
CA LEU A 107 -3.37 0.87 -20.43
C LEU A 107 -4.56 1.45 -19.66
N ASP A 108 -4.55 1.33 -18.33
CA ASP A 108 -5.57 1.94 -17.47
C ASP A 108 -5.52 3.48 -17.51
N TRP A 109 -4.31 4.06 -17.56
CA TRP A 109 -4.11 5.50 -17.69
C TRP A 109 -4.61 6.09 -19.02
N LEU A 110 -4.56 5.30 -20.10
CA LEU A 110 -4.96 5.74 -21.44
C LEU A 110 -6.47 5.61 -21.72
N ARG A 111 -7.25 5.05 -20.78
CA ARG A 111 -8.71 4.93 -20.89
C ARG A 111 -9.41 6.24 -20.54
#